data_AF-A0A3A5AS25-F1
#
_entry.id   AF-A0A3A5AS25-F1
#
_cell.length_a   1.000
_cell.length_b   1.000
_cell.length_c   1.000
_cell.angle_alpha   90.00
_cell.angle_beta   90.00
_cell.angle_gamma   90.00
#
_symmetry.space_group_name_H-M   'P 1'
#
loop_
_entity.id
_entity.type
_entity.pdbx_description
1 polymer ?
#
loop_
_entity_poly.entity_id
_entity_poly.type
_entity_poly.pdbx_seq_one_letter_code
_entity_poly.pdbx_strand_id
1 'polypeptide(L)' 'MRAVRKTLGFMETNLRHPSLNTHEYTSLKGPNGEKVFEAYVQQKTPSAYRVFWYYGPDKGQLTIVAITPHP' A
#
# COMPACT_ATOMS: atom_id res chain seq x y z
N MET A 1 2.12 15.07 -0.11
CA MET A 1 3.42 14.39 0.16
C MET A 1 3.68 14.01 1.62
N ARG A 2 3.34 14.82 2.64
CA ARG A 2 3.60 14.45 4.06
C ARG A 2 2.88 13.16 4.50
N ALA A 3 1.62 12.98 4.11
CA ALA A 3 0.85 11.78 4.45
C ALA A 3 1.45 10.51 3.82
N VAL A 4 1.83 10.57 2.54
CA VAL A 4 2.50 9.44 1.84
C VAL A 4 3.74 8.99 2.59
N ARG A 5 4.63 9.93 2.97
CA ARG A 5 5.85 9.58 3.73
C ARG A 5 5.54 8.93 5.08
N LYS A 6 4.52 9.44 5.79
CA LYS A 6 4.05 8.83 7.05
C LYS A 6 3.54 7.40 6.83
N THR A 7 2.75 7.19 5.78
CA THR A 7 2.24 5.87 5.39
C THR A 7 3.37 4.90 5.07
N LEU A 8 4.37 5.31 4.28
CA LEU A 8 5.54 4.48 3.97
C LEU A 8 6.34 4.14 5.24
N GLY A 9 6.55 5.10 6.15
CA GLY A 9 7.22 4.82 7.43
C GLY A 9 6.45 3.83 8.31
N PHE A 10 5.12 3.87 8.29
CA PHE A 10 4.32 2.83 8.95
C PHE A 10 4.42 1.49 8.23
N MET A 11 4.45 1.46 6.90
CA MET A 11 4.60 0.20 6.16
C MET A 11 5.96 -0.47 6.41
N GLU A 12 7.02 0.33 6.57
CA GLU A 12 8.35 -0.17 6.91
C GLU A 12 8.42 -0.78 8.31
N THR A 13 7.71 -0.21 9.28
CA THR A 13 7.85 -0.58 10.71
C THR A 13 6.70 -1.45 11.25
N ASN A 14 5.50 -1.31 10.71
CA ASN A 14 4.28 -2.00 11.15
C ASN A 14 3.19 -2.02 10.06
N LEU A 15 3.21 -3.03 9.20
CA LEU A 15 2.18 -3.24 8.16
C LEU A 15 0.77 -3.47 8.72
N ARG A 16 0.61 -3.78 10.01
CA ARG A 16 -0.69 -3.97 10.67
C ARG A 16 -1.20 -2.70 11.36
N HIS A 17 -0.54 -1.57 11.16
CA HIS A 17 -0.95 -0.32 11.78
C HIS A 17 -2.39 0.05 11.32
N PRO A 18 -3.34 0.30 12.24
CA PRO A 18 -4.76 0.48 11.91
C PRO A 18 -5.05 1.59 10.89
N SER A 19 -4.20 2.62 10.84
CA SER A 19 -4.36 3.72 9.87
C SER A 19 -4.11 3.31 8.42
N LEU A 20 -3.33 2.26 8.19
CA LEU A 20 -3.03 1.76 6.84
C LEU A 20 -4.26 1.12 6.19
N ASN A 21 -5.14 0.51 7.01
CA ASN A 21 -6.36 -0.17 6.57
C ASN A 21 -6.13 -1.05 5.32
N THR A 22 -5.13 -1.93 5.43
CA THR A 22 -4.67 -2.74 4.31
C THR A 22 -5.64 -3.87 3.99
N HIS A 23 -5.92 -4.08 2.70
CA HIS A 23 -6.71 -5.22 2.22
C HIS A 23 -6.21 -5.71 0.86
N GLU A 24 -6.52 -6.97 0.53
CA GLU A 24 -6.16 -7.56 -0.76
C GLU A 24 -6.91 -6.84 -1.90
N TYR A 25 -6.16 -6.44 -2.93
CA TYR A 25 -6.70 -5.84 -4.15
C TYR A 25 -6.67 -6.88 -5.26
N THR A 26 -7.82 -7.46 -5.57
CA THR A 26 -7.92 -8.66 -6.41
C THR A 26 -7.81 -8.40 -7.90
N SER A 27 -8.05 -7.17 -8.35
CA SER A 27 -7.98 -6.77 -9.77
C SER A 27 -6.57 -6.54 -10.30
N LEU A 28 -5.54 -6.56 -9.43
CA LEU A 28 -4.13 -6.47 -9.82
C LEU A 28 -3.35 -7.65 -9.23
N LYS A 29 -2.37 -8.13 -9.99
CA LYS A 29 -1.41 -9.13 -9.53
C LYS A 29 0.01 -8.60 -9.71
N GLY A 30 0.91 -9.06 -8.84
CA GLY A 30 2.33 -8.82 -9.01
C GLY A 30 2.87 -9.52 -10.27
N PRO A 31 4.12 -9.22 -10.64
CA PRO A 31 4.73 -9.72 -11.87
C PRO A 31 4.77 -11.26 -11.97
N ASN A 32 4.76 -11.96 -10.84
CA ASN A 32 4.75 -13.43 -10.79
C ASN A 32 3.44 -13.99 -10.21
N GLY A 33 2.36 -13.21 -10.22
CA GLY A 33 1.06 -13.62 -9.68
C GLY A 33 0.89 -13.35 -8.18
N GLU A 34 1.78 -12.56 -7.57
CA GLU A 34 1.68 -12.18 -6.17
C GLU A 34 0.36 -11.48 -5.87
N LYS A 35 -0.15 -11.69 -4.66
CA LYS A 35 -1.27 -10.92 -4.15
C LYS A 35 -0.85 -9.48 -3.95
N VAL A 36 -1.57 -8.56 -4.58
CA VAL A 36 -1.42 -7.14 -4.35
C VAL A 36 -2.35 -6.71 -3.23
N PHE A 37 -1.88 -5.79 -2.42
CA PHE A 37 -2.60 -5.15 -1.35
C PHE A 37 -2.68 -3.66 -1.62
N GLU A 38 -3.75 -3.05 -1.13
CA GLU A 38 -3.87 -1.61 -1.09
C GLU A 38 -3.85 -1.09 0.35
N ALA A 39 -3.18 0.03 0.58
CA ALA A 39 -3.15 0.75 1.84
C ALA A 39 -3.59 2.21 1.64
N TYR A 40 -4.37 2.72 2.59
CA TYR A 40 -4.88 4.09 2.57
C TYR A 40 -3.82 5.06 3.08
N VAL A 41 -3.58 6.13 2.31
CA VAL A 41 -2.72 7.24 2.76
C VAL A 41 -3.49 8.21 3.65
N GLN A 42 -4.79 8.40 3.38
CA GLN A 42 -5.71 9.23 4.14
C GLN A 42 -7.04 8.50 4.29
N GLN A 43 -7.64 8.57 5.47
CA GLN A 43 -8.97 8.01 5.72
C GLN A 43 -10.04 9.09 5.54
N LYS A 44 -11.20 8.71 5.00
CA LYS A 44 -12.41 9.54 4.92
C LYS A 44 -12.20 10.91 4.27
N THR A 45 -11.32 10.99 3.27
CA THR A 45 -11.06 12.20 2.50
C THR A 45 -11.33 11.93 1.02
N PRO A 46 -12.16 12.73 0.32
CA PRO A 46 -12.24 12.70 -1.14
C PRO A 46 -10.85 12.90 -1.76
N SER A 47 -10.52 12.17 -2.83
CA SER A 47 -9.20 12.20 -3.49
C SER A 47 -8.01 11.67 -2.64
N ALA A 48 -8.28 10.84 -1.62
CA ALA A 48 -7.22 10.20 -0.84
C ALA A 48 -6.32 9.34 -1.74
N TYR A 49 -5.01 9.41 -1.50
CA TYR A 49 -4.06 8.52 -2.16
C TYR A 49 -4.17 7.09 -1.63
N ARG A 50 -3.87 6.13 -2.49
CA ARG A 50 -3.69 4.71 -2.17
C ARG A 50 -2.27 4.28 -2.52
N VAL A 51 -1.72 3.37 -1.74
CA VAL A 51 -0.46 2.69 -2.00
C VAL A 51 -0.76 1.25 -2.35
N PHE A 52 -0.38 0.82 -3.55
CA PHE A 52 -0.48 -0.57 -3.99
C PHE A 52 0.87 -1.25 -3.82
N TRP A 53 0.88 -2.44 -3.22
CA TRP A 53 2.12 -3.14 -2.88
C TRP A 53 1.95 -4.65 -2.81
N TYR A 54 3.04 -5.39 -2.91
CA TYR A 54 3.07 -6.85 -2.68
C TYR A 54 4.35 -7.27 -1.94
N TYR A 55 4.36 -8.49 -1.38
CA TYR A 55 5.53 -9.07 -0.72
C TYR A 55 6.53 -9.62 -1.74
N GLY A 56 7.81 -9.27 -1.59
CA GLY A 56 8.87 -9.66 -2.52
C GLY A 56 9.50 -8.46 -3.25
N PRO A 57 10.31 -8.71 -4.30
CA PRO A 57 10.60 -10.02 -4.86
C PRO A 57 11.41 -10.94 -3.93
N ASP A 58 12.27 -10.37 -3.06
CA ASP A 58 13.05 -11.17 -2.11
C ASP A 58 12.38 -11.32 -0.75
N LYS A 59 12.84 -12.29 0.03
CA LYS A 59 12.37 -12.50 1.40
C LYS A 59 12.64 -11.25 2.25
N GLY A 60 11.59 -10.76 2.92
CA GLY A 60 11.68 -9.59 3.79
C GLY A 60 11.55 -8.25 3.04
N GLN A 61 11.30 -8.27 1.73
CA GLN A 61 11.01 -7.07 0.96
C GLN A 61 9.51 -6.85 0.78
N LEU A 62 9.18 -5.59 0.60
CA LEU A 62 7.88 -5.11 0.19
C LEU A 62 8.08 -4.21 -1.02
N THR A 63 7.41 -4.53 -2.12
CA THR A 63 7.50 -3.74 -3.35
C THR A 63 6.30 -2.82 -3.47
N ILE A 64 6.56 -1.53 -3.65
CA ILE A 64 5.54 -0.54 -3.99
C ILE A 64 5.32 -0.57 -5.50
N VAL A 65 4.10 -0.91 -5.91
CA VAL A 65 3.69 -0.94 -7.32
C VAL A 65 3.32 0.46 -7.81
N ALA A 66 2.52 1.17 -7.01
CA ALA A 66 2.00 2.47 -7.39
C ALA A 66 1.55 3.28 -6.17
N ILE A 67 1.64 4.61 -6.27
CA ILE A 67 1.03 5.55 -5.34
C ILE A 67 0.17 6.51 -6.16
N THR A 68 -1.15 6.36 -6.09
CA THR A 68 -2.08 7.07 -6.97
C THR A 68 -3.22 7.70 -6.19
N PRO A 69 -3.75 8.86 -6.62
CA PRO A 69 -5.00 9.38 -6.08
C PRO A 69 -6.13 8.41 -6.41
N HIS A 70 -7.01 8.15 -5.44
CA HIS A 70 -8.27 7.49 -5.73
C HIS A 70 -9.14 8.42 -6.60
N PRO A 71 -9.83 7.90 -7.64
CA PRO A 71 -10.76 8.68 -8.45
C PRO A 71 -11.83 9.40 -7.63
#